data_AF-A0A924QNA0-F1
#
_entry.id   AF-A0A924QNA0-F1
#
_cell.length_a   1.000
_cell.length_b   1.000
_cell.length_c   1.000
_cell.angle_alpha   90.00
_cell.angle_beta   90.00
_cell.angle_gamma   90.00
#
_symmetry.space_group_name_H-M   'P 1'
#
loop_
_entity.id
_entity.type
_entity.pdbx_description
1 polymer ?
#
loop_
_entity_poly.entity_id
_entity_poly.type
_entity_poly.pdbx_seq_one_letter_code
_entity_poly.pdbx_strand_id
1 'polypeptide(L)'
;MHDNYLLKMILVNVLLICSIASFSHTGGHYHKGDGAALNIWTLKNGQQIKGNFSMGNADYILLEQEEGQMIKVSITNLSIQDQQLARFKVKKNEALNAQFITGANN
;
A
#
# COMPACT_ATOMS: atom_id res chain seq x y z
N MET A 1 -41.77 -26.85 10.28
CA MET A 1 -41.29 -25.59 10.90
C MET A 1 -39.90 -25.70 11.53
N HIS A 2 -39.45 -26.88 11.98
CA HIS A 2 -38.09 -27.08 12.52
C HIS A 2 -36.98 -27.04 11.46
N ASP A 3 -37.22 -27.58 10.26
CA ASP A 3 -36.19 -27.70 9.21
C ASP A 3 -35.70 -26.34 8.71
N ASN A 4 -36.59 -25.35 8.64
CA ASN A 4 -36.24 -23.99 8.25
C ASN A 4 -35.40 -23.28 9.31
N TYR A 5 -35.55 -23.64 10.59
CA TYR A 5 -34.75 -23.08 11.67
C TYR A 5 -33.35 -23.70 11.66
N LEU A 6 -33.26 -25.02 11.49
CA LEU A 6 -32.00 -25.72 11.34
C LEU A 6 -31.22 -25.23 10.10
N LEU A 7 -31.89 -25.07 8.96
CA LEU A 7 -31.28 -24.54 7.74
C LEU A 7 -30.76 -23.11 7.92
N LYS A 8 -31.51 -22.26 8.63
CA LYS A 8 -31.07 -20.89 8.97
C LYS A 8 -29.86 -20.90 9.90
N MET A 9 -29.84 -21.78 10.91
CA MET A 9 -28.71 -21.93 11.81
C MET A 9 -27.47 -22.41 11.04
N ILE A 10 -27.61 -23.40 10.17
CA ILE A 10 -26.51 -23.87 9.30
C ILE A 10 -26.00 -22.74 8.41
N LEU A 11 -26.90 -22.00 7.75
CA LEU A 11 -26.54 -20.87 6.88
C LEU A 11 -25.77 -19.78 7.65
N VAL A 12 -26.23 -19.41 8.84
CA VAL A 12 -25.55 -18.41 9.69
C VAL A 12 -24.16 -18.89 10.09
N ASN A 13 -24.02 -20.17 10.47
CA ASN A 13 -22.72 -20.73 10.83
C ASN A 13 -21.76 -20.79 9.63
N VAL A 14 -22.25 -21.13 8.44
CA VAL A 14 -21.45 -21.10 7.20
C VAL A 14 -20.98 -19.68 6.90
N LEU A 15 -21.86 -18.69 6.99
CA LEU A 15 -21.50 -17.28 6.76
C LEU A 15 -20.48 -16.77 7.78
N LEU A 16 -20.59 -17.18 9.05
CA LEU A 16 -19.62 -16.84 10.10
C LEU A 16 -18.27 -17.52 9.90
N ILE A 17 -18.21 -18.74 9.35
CA ILE A 17 -16.93 -19.41 9.06
C ILE A 17 -16.27 -18.78 7.83
N CYS A 18 -17.05 -18.45 6.80
CA CYS A 18 -16.55 -17.80 5.58
C CYS A 18 -15.92 -16.43 5.85
N SER A 19 -16.43 -15.66 6.82
CA SER A 19 -15.85 -14.35 7.17
C SER A 19 -14.45 -14.48 7.80
N ILE A 20 -14.20 -15.53 8.58
CA ILE A 20 -12.88 -15.82 9.17
C ILE A 20 -11.91 -16.33 8.09
N ALA A 21 -12.43 -17.01 7.06
CA ALA A 21 -11.66 -17.52 5.92
C ALA A 21 -11.40 -16.48 4.82
N SER A 22 -11.63 -15.19 5.11
CA SER A 22 -11.31 -14.10 4.19
C SER A 22 -9.79 -13.94 4.10
N PHE A 23 -9.15 -14.69 3.19
CA PHE A 23 -7.78 -14.44 2.78
C PHE A 23 -7.74 -13.15 1.96
N SER A 24 -7.24 -12.07 2.57
CA SER A 24 -6.76 -10.93 1.79
C SER A 24 -5.67 -11.44 0.84
N HIS A 25 -5.76 -11.12 -0.45
CA HIS A 25 -4.83 -11.59 -1.48
C HIS A 25 -3.36 -11.54 -0.99
N THR A 26 -2.64 -12.63 -1.19
CA THR A 26 -1.17 -12.69 -1.12
C THR A 26 -0.60 -11.78 -2.20
N GLY A 27 -0.38 -10.51 -1.87
CA GLY A 27 0.12 -9.50 -2.82
C GLY A 27 -0.17 -8.05 -2.42
N GLY A 28 -1.00 -7.81 -1.39
CA GLY A 28 -1.28 -6.46 -0.89
C GLY A 28 -0.46 -6.00 0.32
N HIS A 29 0.10 -6.94 1.10
CA HIS A 29 0.84 -6.63 2.32
C HIS A 29 2.21 -7.31 2.29
N TYR A 30 3.27 -6.50 2.50
CA TYR A 30 4.64 -6.98 2.60
C TYR A 30 4.75 -8.06 3.69
N HIS A 31 5.09 -9.29 3.29
CA HIS A 31 5.50 -10.35 4.21
C HIS A 31 6.99 -10.61 4.05
N LYS A 32 7.68 -10.70 5.19
CA LYS A 32 9.10 -11.07 5.24
C LYS A 32 9.29 -12.50 4.73
N GLY A 33 9.63 -12.65 3.45
CA GLY A 33 9.81 -13.95 2.78
C GLY A 33 9.55 -13.93 1.28
N ASP A 34 8.80 -12.96 0.77
CA ASP A 34 8.38 -12.89 -0.64
C ASP A 34 9.45 -12.33 -1.60
N GLY A 35 10.68 -12.10 -1.12
CA GLY A 35 11.77 -11.58 -1.96
C GLY A 35 11.58 -10.15 -2.47
N ALA A 36 10.58 -9.41 -1.97
CA ALA A 36 10.35 -8.01 -2.31
C ALA A 36 11.48 -7.13 -1.76
N ALA A 37 12.42 -6.74 -2.61
CA ALA A 37 13.50 -5.84 -2.24
C ALA A 37 12.92 -4.43 -1.94
N LEU A 38 13.10 -3.95 -0.70
CA LEU A 38 12.80 -2.56 -0.37
C LEU A 38 13.79 -1.61 -1.06
N ASN A 39 13.28 -0.53 -1.62
CA ASN A 39 14.13 0.55 -2.12
C ASN A 39 14.85 1.24 -0.96
N ILE A 40 16.08 1.70 -1.22
CA ILE A 40 16.88 2.48 -0.28
C ILE A 40 16.80 3.94 -0.69
N TRP A 41 16.44 4.79 0.27
CA TRP A 41 16.40 6.23 0.15
C TRP A 41 17.47 6.83 1.04
N THR A 42 18.23 7.79 0.53
CA THR A 42 19.31 8.45 1.26
C THR A 42 18.85 9.82 1.72
N LEU A 43 19.03 10.12 3.00
CA LEU A 43 18.82 11.44 3.56
C LEU A 43 20.03 12.36 3.29
N LYS A 44 19.82 13.67 3.39
CA LYS A 44 20.89 14.68 3.22
C LYS A 44 22.07 14.51 4.18
N ASN A 45 21.85 13.87 5.34
CA ASN A 45 22.88 13.55 6.32
C ASN A 45 23.59 12.21 6.05
N GLY A 46 23.29 11.54 4.93
CA GLY A 46 23.84 10.24 4.56
C GLY A 46 23.13 9.03 5.19
N GLN A 47 22.17 9.24 6.09
CA GLN A 47 21.39 8.15 6.67
C GLN A 47 20.51 7.50 5.61
N GLN A 48 20.43 6.17 5.64
CA GLN A 48 19.60 5.39 4.73
C GLN A 48 18.27 4.99 5.38
N ILE A 49 17.21 5.04 4.58
CA ILE A 49 15.86 4.61 4.92
C ILE A 49 15.46 3.54 3.91
N LYS A 50 14.98 2.39 4.39
CA LYS A 50 14.41 1.35 3.53
C LYS A 50 12.90 1.51 3.46
N GLY A 51 12.36 1.52 2.25
CA GLY A 51 10.92 1.54 2.01
C GLY A 51 10.55 1.78 0.56
N ASN A 52 9.39 1.27 0.15
CA ASN A 52 8.86 1.46 -1.19
C ASN A 52 7.97 2.69 -1.27
N PHE A 53 8.06 3.44 -2.36
CA PHE A 53 7.18 4.58 -2.60
C PHE A 53 5.73 4.11 -2.68
N SER A 54 4.88 4.67 -1.82
CA SER A 54 3.44 4.43 -1.84
C SER A 54 2.70 5.60 -2.48
N MET A 55 2.89 6.81 -1.92
CA MET A 55 2.31 8.04 -2.45
C MET A 55 3.15 9.26 -2.06
N GLY A 56 2.78 10.44 -2.55
CA GLY A 56 3.40 11.69 -2.14
C GLY A 56 2.82 12.88 -2.86
N ASN A 57 3.32 14.06 -2.51
CA ASN A 57 3.02 15.33 -3.15
C ASN A 57 4.32 16.15 -3.30
N ALA A 58 4.21 17.45 -3.55
CA ALA A 58 5.37 18.33 -3.72
C ALA A 58 6.29 18.45 -2.49
N ASP A 59 5.78 18.17 -1.29
CA ASP A 59 6.49 18.39 -0.03
C ASP A 59 7.05 17.11 0.58
N TYR A 60 6.35 15.99 0.44
CA TYR A 60 6.70 14.73 1.09
C TYR A 60 6.37 13.49 0.25
N ILE A 61 7.02 12.39 0.60
CA ILE A 61 6.66 11.04 0.16
C ILE A 61 6.31 10.15 1.36
N LEU A 62 5.43 9.19 1.13
CA LEU A 62 5.09 8.14 2.07
C LEU A 62 5.75 6.85 1.60
N LEU A 63 6.56 6.24 2.47
CA LEU A 63 7.26 4.99 2.19
C LEU A 63 6.65 3.86 3.01
N GLU A 64 6.33 2.76 2.36
CA GLU A 64 5.97 1.50 3.00
C GLU A 64 7.24 0.72 3.35
N GLN A 65 7.42 0.42 4.63
CA GLN A 65 8.52 -0.36 5.17
C GLN A 65 8.09 -1.80 5.44
N GLU A 66 8.96 -2.57 6.09
CA GLU A 66 8.63 -3.93 6.52
C GLU A 66 7.39 -3.95 7.42
N GLU A 67 6.62 -5.05 7.33
CA GLU A 67 5.37 -5.25 8.07
C GLU A 67 4.29 -4.19 7.77
N GLY A 68 4.36 -3.53 6.60
CA GLY A 68 3.37 -2.53 6.18
C GLY A 68 3.46 -1.20 6.94
N GLN A 69 4.55 -0.95 7.66
CA GLN A 69 4.75 0.30 8.38
C GLN A 69 4.90 1.47 7.41
N MET A 70 4.14 2.54 7.63
CA MET A 70 4.20 3.74 6.77
C MET A 70 5.00 4.84 7.44
N ILE A 71 6.00 5.37 6.72
CA ILE A 71 6.77 6.53 7.17
C ILE A 71 6.63 7.71 6.21
N LYS A 72 6.49 8.90 6.78
CA LYS A 72 6.43 10.16 6.04
C LYS A 72 7.81 10.80 6.00
N VAL A 73 8.34 11.04 4.80
CA VAL A 73 9.66 11.66 4.60
C VAL A 73 9.49 12.95 3.80
N SER A 74 9.98 14.07 4.37
CA SER A 74 10.05 15.33 3.64
C SER A 74 11.00 15.20 2.46
N ILE A 75 10.60 15.63 1.27
CA ILE A 75 11.45 15.61 0.08
C ILE A 75 12.72 16.42 0.35
N THR A 76 12.62 17.57 1.03
CA THR A 76 13.79 18.42 1.35
C THR A 76 14.81 17.76 2.30
N ASN A 77 14.44 16.67 2.96
CA ASN A 77 15.37 15.91 3.81
C ASN A 77 16.09 14.79 3.06
N LEU A 78 15.65 14.44 1.85
CA LEU A 78 16.30 13.46 0.99
C LEU A 78 17.60 14.04 0.36
N SER A 79 18.47 13.15 -0.09
CA SER A 79 19.61 13.47 -0.95
C SER A 79 19.12 14.12 -2.24
N ILE A 80 19.97 14.89 -2.94
CA ILE A 80 19.56 15.56 -4.19
C ILE A 80 19.09 14.55 -5.25
N GLN A 81 19.73 13.38 -5.32
CA GLN A 81 19.35 12.31 -6.24
C GLN A 81 17.98 11.74 -5.86
N ASP A 82 17.76 11.46 -4.58
CA ASP A 82 16.49 10.92 -4.10
C ASP A 82 15.36 11.95 -4.14
N GLN A 83 15.66 13.24 -4.04
CA GLN A 83 14.69 14.32 -4.30
C GLN A 83 14.18 14.29 -5.74
N GLN A 84 15.07 14.08 -6.71
CA GLN A 84 14.69 13.97 -8.11
C GLN A 84 13.85 12.71 -8.35
N LEU A 85 14.25 11.59 -7.77
CA LEU A 85 13.49 10.34 -7.84
C LEU A 85 12.10 10.47 -7.20
N ALA A 86 12.00 11.10 -6.03
CA ALA A 86 10.74 11.36 -5.34
C ALA A 86 9.79 12.19 -6.22
N ARG A 87 10.27 13.32 -6.75
CA ARG A 87 9.50 14.19 -7.65
C ARG A 87 9.04 13.47 -8.91
N PHE A 88 9.90 12.63 -9.48
CA PHE A 88 9.54 11.81 -10.64
C PHE A 88 8.38 10.84 -10.31
N LYS A 89 8.48 10.12 -9.19
CA LYS A 89 7.44 9.17 -8.76
C LYS A 89 6.11 9.86 -8.43
N VAL A 90 6.14 11.01 -7.75
CA VAL A 90 4.95 11.83 -7.48
C VAL A 90 4.27 12.25 -8.77
N LYS A 91 5.02 12.82 -9.71
CA LYS A 91 4.48 13.24 -11.01
C LYS A 91 3.84 12.08 -11.79
N LYS A 92 4.49 10.90 -11.77
CA LYS A 92 3.94 9.70 -12.41
C LYS A 92 2.64 9.27 -11.74
N ASN A 93 2.58 9.29 -10.41
CA ASN A 93 1.40 8.92 -9.65
C ASN A 93 0.22 9.87 -9.92
N GLU A 94 0.47 11.18 -9.93
CA GLU A 94 -0.54 12.21 -10.26
C GLU A 94 -1.09 12.02 -11.69
N ALA A 95 -0.22 11.74 -12.66
CA ALA A 95 -0.63 11.48 -14.04
C ALA A 95 -1.52 10.25 -14.17
N LEU A 96 -1.18 9.15 -13.46
CA LEU A 96 -2.02 7.95 -13.43
C LEU A 96 -3.39 8.25 -12.82
N ASN A 97 -3.42 8.94 -11.68
CA ASN A 97 -4.68 9.31 -11.02
C ASN A 97 -5.57 10.18 -11.91
N ALA A 98 -4.99 11.12 -12.64
CA ALA A 98 -5.74 11.95 -13.60
C ALA A 98 -6.34 11.11 -14.75
N GLN A 99 -5.60 10.12 -15.25
CA GLN A 99 -6.10 9.19 -16.28
C GLN A 99 -7.26 8.34 -15.77
N PHE A 100 -7.17 7.80 -14.54
CA PHE A 100 -8.26 7.03 -13.94
C PHE A 100 -9.53 7.86 -13.77
N ILE A 101 -9.42 9.11 -13.31
CA ILE A 101 -10.57 10.01 -13.18
C ILE A 101 -11.21 10.29 -14.53
N THR A 102 -10.39 10.55 -15.56
CA THR A 102 -10.89 10.85 -16.91
C THR A 102 -11.55 9.63 -17.54
N GLY A 103 -10.99 8.43 -17.33
CA GLY A 103 -11.56 7.17 -17.83
C GLY A 103 -12.82 6.72 -17.11
N ALA A 104 -13.06 7.17 -15.87
CA ALA A 104 -14.28 6.88 -15.11
C ALA A 104 -15.47 7.80 -15.46
N ASN A 105 -15.20 8.93 -16.11
CA ASN A 105 -16.21 9.94 -16.47
C ASN A 105 -16.63 9.88 -17.96
N ASN A 106 -16.09 8.94 -18.72
CA ASN A 106 -16.43 8.67 -20.12
C ASN A 106 -17.26 7.37 -20.23
#